data_AF-A0A285VNR9-F1
#
_entry.id   AF-A0A285VNR9-F1
#
_cell.length_a   1.000
_cell.length_b   1.000
_cell.length_c   1.000
_cell.angle_alpha   90.00
_cell.angle_beta   90.00
_cell.angle_gamma   90.00
#
_symmetry.space_group_name_H-M   'P 1'
#
loop_
_entity.id
_entity.type
_entity.pdbx_description
1 polymer ?
#
loop_
_entity_poly.entity_id
_entity_poly.type
_entity_poly.pdbx_seq_one_letter_code
_entity_poly.pdbx_strand_id
1 'polypeptide(L)'
;MAGRPQKEFHEYLAPPNRDKHVSHEEYLSSPATAVLKYSVEAKSAADLCIRRFKNDGENYSPDALDSLQHIVTAMLPAIMGHFETYQRYLFAGVFELSPYLRNFNDKEFFQKLGKQSSFAIDPVRLAAYRGQGPSSIGVLLSDALPGWHAPGKVNSYFTCFGLNFFSDENCSRLSTLWQLRHSIVHTGGTLTLADSQKVSSLSAIGESQIAFENHFIYEVSRKLHKIVKESTNSLEAGFRSQMVANVNDAALRKIERLFEVGSSHSAWLR
;
A
#
# COMPACT_ATOMS: atom_id res chain seq x y z
N MET A 1 -3.34 -39.19 3.95
CA MET A 1 -3.26 -38.60 5.29
C MET A 1 -4.57 -38.84 6.02
N ALA A 2 -4.64 -39.86 6.88
CA ALA A 2 -5.80 -40.11 7.74
C ALA A 2 -5.66 -39.32 9.05
N GLY A 3 -6.75 -38.68 9.53
CA GLY A 3 -6.87 -38.27 10.93
C GLY A 3 -6.67 -36.78 11.28
N ARG A 4 -6.65 -35.85 10.33
CA ARG A 4 -6.75 -34.42 10.69
C ARG A 4 -8.22 -34.03 10.89
N PRO A 5 -8.62 -33.43 12.03
CA PRO A 5 -9.98 -32.96 12.21
C PRO A 5 -10.32 -31.93 11.13
N GLN A 6 -11.51 -32.08 10.54
CA GLN A 6 -12.03 -31.11 9.58
C GLN A 6 -12.35 -29.84 10.36
N LYS A 7 -11.67 -28.75 9.98
CA LYS A 7 -11.84 -27.42 10.55
C LYS A 7 -12.52 -26.52 9.54
N GLU A 8 -13.36 -25.61 10.01
CA GLU A 8 -13.85 -24.48 9.25
C GLU A 8 -12.74 -23.44 9.03
N PHE A 9 -12.86 -22.61 7.98
CA PHE A 9 -11.77 -21.72 7.55
C PHE A 9 -11.21 -20.82 8.67
N HIS A 10 -12.08 -20.26 9.52
CA HIS A 10 -11.68 -19.37 10.61
C HIS A 10 -10.91 -20.08 11.73
N GLU A 11 -11.03 -21.40 11.85
CA GLU A 11 -10.33 -22.21 12.87
C GLU A 11 -8.87 -22.53 12.50
N TYR A 12 -8.45 -22.12 11.28
CA TYR A 12 -7.06 -22.12 10.85
C TYR A 12 -6.33 -20.82 11.19
N LEU A 13 -7.02 -19.81 11.71
CA LEU A 13 -6.35 -18.61 12.23
C LEU A 13 -5.47 -19.02 13.41
N ALA A 14 -4.18 -18.73 13.29
CA ALA A 14 -3.19 -18.94 14.34
C ALA A 14 -2.65 -17.58 14.79
N PRO A 15 -2.27 -17.43 16.07
CA PRO A 15 -1.54 -16.26 16.49
C PRO A 15 -0.25 -16.14 15.68
N PRO A 16 0.19 -14.92 15.34
CA PRO A 16 1.44 -14.72 14.64
C PRO A 16 2.61 -15.33 15.43
N ASN A 17 3.51 -16.04 14.74
CA ASN A 17 4.63 -16.74 15.39
C ASN A 17 5.66 -15.79 16.02
N ARG A 18 5.68 -14.50 15.64
CA ARG A 18 6.59 -13.45 16.13
C ARG A 18 5.95 -12.06 15.96
N ASP A 19 6.39 -11.08 16.76
CA ASP A 19 6.02 -9.64 16.67
C ASP A 19 6.58 -8.92 15.42
N LYS A 20 6.87 -9.66 14.35
CA LYS A 20 7.49 -9.10 13.15
C LYS A 20 6.47 -8.53 12.17
N HIS A 21 5.23 -8.99 12.19
CA HIS A 21 4.21 -8.51 11.26
C HIS A 21 3.91 -7.03 11.47
N VAL A 22 3.70 -6.33 10.36
CA VAL A 22 3.33 -4.92 10.39
C VAL A 22 1.95 -4.75 11.01
N SER A 23 1.84 -3.89 12.02
CA SER A 23 0.60 -3.65 12.76
C SER A 23 -0.12 -2.39 12.27
N HIS A 24 -1.40 -2.25 12.61
CA HIS A 24 -2.15 -1.01 12.36
C HIS A 24 -1.52 0.19 13.09
N GLU A 25 -0.92 -0.01 14.26
CA GLU A 25 -0.24 1.05 15.02
C GLU A 25 1.04 1.54 14.31
N GLU A 26 1.78 0.64 13.65
CA GLU A 26 2.91 1.02 12.81
C GLU A 26 2.44 1.89 11.64
N TYR A 27 1.31 1.56 11.00
CA TYR A 27 0.71 2.40 9.97
C TYR A 27 0.19 3.75 10.49
N LEU A 28 -0.39 3.80 11.70
CA LEU A 28 -0.84 5.06 12.31
C LEU A 28 0.32 6.01 12.60
N SER A 29 1.46 5.46 13.02
CA SER A 29 2.62 6.26 13.41
C SER A 29 3.47 6.67 12.22
N SER A 30 3.91 5.73 11.38
CA SER A 30 4.77 5.98 10.22
C SER A 30 4.35 5.08 9.05
N PRO A 31 3.34 5.51 8.26
CA PRO A 31 2.79 4.73 7.15
C PRO A 31 3.84 4.26 6.15
N ALA A 32 4.78 5.15 5.78
CA ALA A 32 5.83 4.86 4.81
C ALA A 32 6.79 3.78 5.33
N THR A 33 7.27 3.92 6.56
CA THR A 33 8.14 2.91 7.19
C THR A 33 7.43 1.56 7.31
N ALA A 34 6.15 1.56 7.67
CA ALA A 34 5.34 0.35 7.81
C ALA A 34 5.19 -0.43 6.49
N VAL A 35 4.87 0.22 5.37
CA VAL A 35 4.76 -0.46 4.07
C VAL A 35 6.12 -0.96 3.57
N LEU A 36 7.20 -0.20 3.80
CA LEU A 36 8.53 -0.63 3.39
C LEU A 36 9.05 -1.82 4.20
N LYS A 37 8.73 -1.86 5.50
CA LYS A 37 8.97 -3.05 6.35
C LYS A 37 8.27 -4.28 5.76
N TYR A 38 6.98 -4.20 5.45
CA TYR A 38 6.25 -5.32 4.85
C TYR A 38 6.85 -5.73 3.49
N SER A 39 7.16 -4.76 2.63
CA SER A 39 7.76 -5.00 1.33
C SER A 39 9.10 -5.76 1.41
N VAL A 40 9.93 -5.45 2.42
CA VAL A 40 11.16 -6.21 2.69
C VAL A 40 10.87 -7.62 3.22
N GLU A 41 9.87 -7.76 4.08
CA GLU A 41 9.47 -9.07 4.64
C GLU A 41 8.94 -10.01 3.55
N ALA A 42 8.06 -9.52 2.67
CA ALA A 42 7.56 -10.25 1.51
C ALA A 42 8.70 -10.69 0.58
N LYS A 43 9.63 -9.78 0.29
CA LYS A 43 10.87 -10.10 -0.45
C LYS A 43 11.70 -11.17 0.24
N SER A 44 11.89 -11.07 1.55
CA SER A 44 12.70 -12.02 2.32
C SER A 44 12.06 -13.41 2.37
N ALA A 45 10.73 -13.48 2.42
CA ALA A 45 9.99 -14.73 2.33
C ALA A 45 10.15 -15.37 0.93
N ALA A 46 9.96 -14.59 -0.14
CA ALA A 46 10.17 -15.06 -1.51
C ALA A 46 11.62 -15.56 -1.72
N ASP A 47 12.63 -14.78 -1.29
CA ASP A 47 14.04 -15.16 -1.36
C ASP A 47 14.37 -16.45 -0.59
N LEU A 48 13.70 -16.68 0.54
CA LEU A 48 13.86 -17.92 1.29
C LEU A 48 13.38 -19.11 0.47
N CYS A 49 12.20 -19.03 -0.14
CA CYS A 49 11.67 -20.06 -1.03
C CYS A 49 12.58 -20.27 -2.25
N ILE A 50 12.98 -19.19 -2.92
CA ILE A 50 13.88 -19.22 -4.09
C ILE A 50 15.19 -19.95 -3.75
N ARG A 51 15.77 -19.74 -2.57
CA ARG A 51 17.00 -20.43 -2.16
C ARG A 51 16.75 -21.88 -1.76
N ARG A 52 15.63 -22.18 -1.09
CA ARG A 52 15.35 -23.50 -0.52
C ARG A 52 14.75 -24.50 -1.51
N PHE A 53 14.19 -24.03 -2.62
CA PHE A 53 13.60 -24.90 -3.64
C PHE A 53 14.60 -25.38 -4.69
N LYS A 54 15.87 -24.94 -4.61
CA LYS A 54 16.95 -25.48 -5.44
C LYS A 54 17.30 -26.91 -5.00
N ASN A 55 17.59 -27.77 -5.98
CA ASN A 55 18.22 -29.07 -5.71
C ASN A 55 19.72 -28.86 -5.38
N ASP A 56 20.42 -29.92 -4.99
CA ASP A 56 21.84 -29.92 -4.56
C ASP A 56 22.87 -29.40 -5.60
N GLY A 57 22.45 -28.82 -6.72
CA GLY A 57 23.30 -28.33 -7.81
C GLY A 57 22.81 -27.03 -8.45
N GLU A 58 22.25 -26.10 -7.66
CA GLU A 58 21.74 -24.77 -8.06
C GLU A 58 20.51 -24.74 -8.99
N ASN A 59 20.15 -25.86 -9.62
CA ASN A 59 19.02 -25.97 -10.53
C ASN A 59 17.68 -26.22 -9.82
N TYR A 60 16.60 -25.70 -10.40
CA TYR A 60 15.23 -25.98 -9.97
C TYR A 60 14.65 -27.18 -10.73
N SER A 61 13.87 -28.03 -10.05
CA SER A 61 12.98 -28.96 -10.75
C SER A 61 11.80 -28.18 -11.39
N PRO A 62 11.09 -28.77 -12.38
CA PRO A 62 9.87 -28.18 -12.92
C PRO A 62 8.84 -27.82 -11.84
N ASP A 63 8.54 -28.74 -10.92
CA ASP A 63 7.59 -28.50 -9.82
C ASP A 63 8.01 -27.34 -8.89
N ALA A 64 9.32 -27.18 -8.69
CA ALA A 64 9.87 -26.08 -7.91
C ALA A 64 9.68 -24.73 -8.64
N LEU A 65 9.87 -24.70 -9.96
CA LEU A 65 9.63 -23.50 -10.78
C LEU A 65 8.15 -23.09 -10.75
N ASP A 66 7.24 -24.04 -10.95
CA ASP A 66 5.79 -23.80 -10.92
C ASP A 66 5.36 -23.27 -9.53
N SER A 67 5.87 -23.89 -8.47
CA SER A 67 5.62 -23.44 -7.09
C SER A 67 6.14 -22.02 -6.83
N LEU A 68 7.33 -21.68 -7.34
CA LEU A 68 7.89 -20.33 -7.21
C LEU A 68 7.06 -19.30 -7.98
N GLN A 69 6.62 -19.62 -9.19
CA GLN A 69 5.76 -18.73 -9.97
C GLN A 69 4.46 -18.43 -9.22
N HIS A 70 3.81 -19.43 -8.62
CA HIS A 70 2.63 -19.22 -7.79
C HIS A 70 2.92 -18.33 -6.57
N ILE A 71 4.00 -18.60 -5.84
CA ILE A 71 4.39 -17.79 -4.67
C ILE A 71 4.65 -16.35 -5.06
N VAL A 72 5.48 -16.11 -6.07
CA VAL A 72 5.85 -14.77 -6.57
C VAL A 72 4.60 -14.02 -7.05
N THR A 73 3.72 -14.67 -7.81
CA THR A 73 2.48 -14.06 -8.31
C THR A 73 1.54 -13.71 -7.17
N ALA A 74 1.42 -14.55 -6.15
CA ALA A 74 0.57 -14.30 -4.98
C ALA A 74 1.11 -13.19 -4.07
N MET A 75 2.43 -12.92 -4.06
CA MET A 75 3.01 -11.85 -3.25
C MET A 75 2.64 -10.45 -3.77
N LEU A 76 2.43 -10.27 -5.08
CA LEU A 76 2.10 -8.95 -5.62
C LEU A 76 0.78 -8.39 -5.06
N PRO A 77 -0.36 -9.12 -5.09
CA PRO A 77 -1.58 -8.67 -4.44
C PRO A 77 -1.42 -8.32 -2.97
N ALA A 78 -0.64 -9.10 -2.22
CA ALA A 78 -0.40 -8.85 -0.80
C ALA A 78 0.38 -7.55 -0.58
N ILE A 79 1.47 -7.33 -1.32
CA ILE A 79 2.26 -6.09 -1.29
C ILE A 79 1.39 -4.89 -1.67
N MET A 80 0.59 -5.00 -2.73
CA MET A 80 -0.28 -3.91 -3.17
C MET A 80 -1.40 -3.61 -2.17
N GLY A 81 -1.90 -4.61 -1.43
CA GLY A 81 -2.83 -4.39 -0.33
C GLY A 81 -2.20 -3.57 0.81
N HIS A 82 -0.95 -3.88 1.18
CA HIS A 82 -0.21 -3.06 2.14
C HIS A 82 0.12 -1.65 1.61
N PHE A 83 0.37 -1.51 0.31
CA PHE A 83 0.55 -0.22 -0.33
C PHE A 83 -0.74 0.62 -0.32
N GLU A 84 -1.91 -0.01 -0.46
CA GLU A 84 -3.21 0.66 -0.27
C GLU A 84 -3.37 1.18 1.16
N THR A 85 -3.05 0.34 2.15
CA THR A 85 -3.08 0.71 3.56
C THR A 85 -2.16 1.90 3.83
N TYR A 86 -0.95 1.92 3.28
CA TYR A 86 -0.05 3.08 3.37
C TYR A 86 -0.71 4.38 2.88
N GLN A 87 -1.34 4.36 1.71
CA GLN A 87 -1.97 5.56 1.16
C GLN A 87 -3.11 6.06 2.05
N ARG A 88 -3.95 5.15 2.53
CA ARG A 88 -5.11 5.45 3.39
C ARG A 88 -4.68 6.03 4.73
N TYR A 89 -3.63 5.46 5.34
CA TYR A 89 -3.12 5.91 6.63
C TYR A 89 -2.32 7.22 6.51
N LEU A 90 -1.59 7.42 5.40
CA LEU A 90 -0.94 8.69 5.14
C LEU A 90 -1.97 9.81 4.92
N PHE A 91 -3.02 9.56 4.12
CA PHE A 91 -4.14 10.49 3.97
C PHE A 91 -4.82 10.78 5.32
N ALA A 92 -5.09 9.74 6.12
CA ALA A 92 -5.68 9.87 7.44
C ALA A 92 -4.82 10.77 8.35
N GLY A 93 -3.52 10.53 8.41
CA GLY A 93 -2.61 11.35 9.22
C GLY A 93 -2.52 12.80 8.74
N VAL A 94 -2.53 13.04 7.41
CA VAL A 94 -2.59 14.40 6.86
C VAL A 94 -3.89 15.10 7.24
N PHE A 95 -5.01 14.37 7.24
CA PHE A 95 -6.30 14.91 7.69
C PHE A 95 -6.28 15.27 9.18
N GLU A 96 -5.76 14.40 10.05
CA GLU A 96 -5.66 14.69 11.49
C GLU A 96 -4.77 15.89 11.81
N LEU A 97 -3.72 16.08 11.00
CA LEU A 97 -2.77 17.17 11.17
C LEU A 97 -3.15 18.42 10.35
N SER A 98 -4.25 18.38 9.59
CA SER A 98 -4.72 19.51 8.79
C SER A 98 -5.01 20.79 9.60
N PRO A 99 -5.36 20.75 10.90
CA PRO A 99 -5.47 21.99 11.70
C PRO A 99 -4.17 22.78 11.80
N TYR A 100 -3.01 22.17 11.49
CA TYR A 100 -1.71 22.86 11.46
C TYR A 100 -1.39 23.50 10.09
N LEU A 101 -2.27 23.37 9.10
CA LEU A 101 -2.15 24.03 7.81
C LEU A 101 -2.81 25.42 7.86
N ARG A 102 -2.07 26.46 7.45
CA ARG A 102 -2.40 27.88 7.63
C ARG A 102 -3.76 28.30 7.05
N ASN A 103 -4.16 27.69 5.94
CA ASN A 103 -5.37 28.05 5.20
C ASN A 103 -6.32 26.85 5.03
N PHE A 104 -6.23 25.84 5.89
CA PHE A 104 -7.12 24.70 5.80
C PHE A 104 -8.54 25.10 6.23
N ASN A 105 -9.51 24.78 5.38
CA ASN A 105 -10.92 25.07 5.60
C ASN A 105 -11.71 23.78 5.40
N ASP A 106 -12.34 23.29 6.47
CA ASP A 106 -13.08 22.02 6.45
C ASP A 106 -14.19 22.02 5.38
N LYS A 107 -14.92 23.12 5.25
CA LYS A 107 -16.04 23.24 4.30
C LYS A 107 -15.53 23.15 2.87
N GLU A 108 -14.49 23.89 2.53
CA GLU A 108 -13.89 23.83 1.19
C GLU A 108 -13.26 22.47 0.91
N PHE A 109 -12.60 21.88 1.90
CA PHE A 109 -12.03 20.54 1.80
C PHE A 109 -13.11 19.52 1.47
N PHE A 110 -14.20 19.46 2.24
CA PHE A 110 -15.29 18.51 1.99
C PHE A 110 -16.06 18.79 0.70
N GLN A 111 -16.17 20.06 0.28
CA GLN A 111 -16.71 20.40 -1.05
C GLN A 111 -15.82 19.90 -2.18
N LYS A 112 -14.50 20.06 -2.08
CA LYS A 112 -13.54 19.52 -3.06
C LYS A 112 -13.59 18.00 -3.07
N LEU A 113 -13.58 17.37 -1.89
CA LEU A 113 -13.61 15.93 -1.75
C LEU A 113 -14.90 15.32 -2.30
N GLY A 114 -16.05 15.94 -2.04
CA GLY A 114 -17.35 15.52 -2.57
C GLY A 114 -17.47 15.64 -4.08
N LYS A 115 -16.71 16.54 -4.72
CA LYS A 115 -16.57 16.58 -6.20
C LYS A 115 -15.72 15.44 -6.74
N GLN A 116 -14.75 14.97 -5.95
CA GLN A 116 -13.91 13.85 -6.35
C GLN A 116 -14.66 12.53 -6.16
N SER A 117 -15.31 12.31 -5.02
CA SER A 117 -16.00 11.05 -4.76
C SER A 117 -17.31 11.27 -4.04
N SER A 118 -18.32 10.47 -4.41
CA SER A 118 -19.42 10.15 -3.51
C SER A 118 -18.84 9.30 -2.38
N PHE A 119 -18.90 9.80 -1.15
CA PHE A 119 -18.56 9.02 0.04
C PHE A 119 -19.66 9.23 1.09
N ALA A 120 -19.92 8.19 1.86
CA ALA A 120 -20.86 8.22 2.96
C ALA A 120 -20.24 7.46 4.14
N ILE A 121 -20.27 8.06 5.32
CA ILE A 121 -19.87 7.38 6.56
C ILE A 121 -21.13 6.71 7.10
N ASP A 122 -21.18 5.39 6.98
CA ASP A 122 -22.25 4.57 7.54
C ASP A 122 -22.22 4.63 9.09
N PRO A 123 -23.34 4.99 9.76
CA PRO A 123 -23.43 4.97 11.22
C PRO A 123 -23.07 3.63 11.86
N VAL A 124 -23.33 2.49 11.20
CA VAL A 124 -22.96 1.17 11.73
C VAL A 124 -21.45 1.01 11.73
N ARG A 125 -20.79 1.40 10.64
CA ARG A 125 -19.32 1.42 10.56
C ARG A 125 -18.73 2.37 11.59
N LEU A 126 -19.27 3.58 11.75
CA LEU A 126 -18.85 4.52 12.80
C LEU A 126 -18.99 3.90 14.20
N ALA A 127 -20.09 3.20 14.48
CA ALA A 127 -20.34 2.55 15.76
C ALA A 127 -19.35 1.40 16.05
N ALA A 128 -18.80 0.74 15.03
CA ALA A 128 -17.81 -0.32 15.21
C ALA A 128 -16.49 0.18 15.84
N TYR A 129 -16.19 1.47 15.72
CA TYR A 129 -15.02 2.11 16.32
C TYR A 129 -15.30 2.65 17.73
N ARG A 130 -16.53 2.48 18.26
CA ARG A 130 -16.89 2.93 19.60
C ARG A 130 -16.03 2.23 20.66
N GLY A 131 -15.42 3.02 21.55
CA GLY A 131 -14.60 2.51 22.65
C GLY A 131 -13.19 2.08 22.25
N GLN A 132 -12.81 2.16 20.96
CA GLN A 132 -11.45 1.88 20.49
C GLN A 132 -10.46 3.06 20.69
N GLY A 133 -10.76 3.98 21.62
CA GLY A 133 -10.04 5.25 21.77
C GLY A 133 -10.36 6.25 20.65
N PRO A 134 -9.61 7.35 20.50
CA PRO A 134 -9.71 8.21 19.33
C PRO A 134 -9.22 7.44 18.11
N SER A 135 -10.08 6.59 17.54
CA SER A 135 -9.92 6.13 16.17
C SER A 135 -9.79 7.38 15.31
N SER A 136 -8.66 7.54 14.63
CA SER A 136 -8.43 8.70 13.77
C SER A 136 -9.63 8.85 12.84
N ILE A 137 -10.33 9.99 12.95
CA ILE A 137 -11.43 10.39 12.05
C ILE A 137 -10.92 10.34 10.61
N GLY A 138 -9.65 10.66 10.39
CA GLY A 138 -8.95 10.47 9.13
C GLY A 138 -9.00 9.03 8.61
N VAL A 139 -8.87 8.01 9.47
CA VAL A 139 -9.00 6.61 9.07
C VAL A 139 -10.43 6.30 8.66
N LEU A 140 -11.43 6.74 9.42
CA LEU A 140 -12.85 6.58 9.05
C LEU A 140 -13.17 7.23 7.69
N LEU A 141 -12.61 8.42 7.46
CA LEU A 141 -12.79 9.16 6.23
C LEU A 141 -12.10 8.44 5.05
N SER A 142 -10.82 8.07 5.18
CA SER A 142 -10.10 7.35 4.13
C SER A 142 -10.72 5.98 3.83
N ASP A 143 -11.36 5.40 4.85
CA ASP A 143 -12.10 4.16 4.77
C ASP A 143 -13.38 4.22 3.91
N ALA A 144 -13.99 5.41 3.84
CA ALA A 144 -15.17 5.68 3.04
C ALA A 144 -14.85 6.12 1.60
N LEU A 145 -13.59 6.43 1.30
CA LEU A 145 -13.16 6.82 -0.04
C LEU A 145 -12.86 5.57 -0.89
N PRO A 146 -13.44 5.44 -2.10
CA PRO A 146 -13.13 4.36 -3.03
C PRO A 146 -11.88 4.69 -3.87
N GLY A 147 -11.42 3.73 -4.68
CA GLY A 147 -10.47 4.01 -5.76
C GLY A 147 -9.01 4.21 -5.33
N TRP A 148 -8.59 3.68 -4.19
CA TRP A 148 -7.18 3.70 -3.74
C TRP A 148 -6.23 2.89 -4.65
N HIS A 149 -6.78 2.09 -5.56
CA HIS A 149 -6.03 1.39 -6.61
C HIS A 149 -5.83 2.23 -7.89
N ALA A 150 -6.29 3.48 -7.92
CA ALA A 150 -6.14 4.38 -9.06
C ALA A 150 -5.25 5.58 -8.67
N PRO A 151 -3.97 5.63 -9.06
CA PRO A 151 -3.03 6.66 -8.59
C PRO A 151 -3.49 8.10 -8.86
N GLY A 152 -4.09 8.36 -10.02
CA GLY A 152 -4.66 9.68 -10.33
C GLY A 152 -5.84 10.05 -9.41
N LYS A 153 -6.65 9.06 -9.00
CA LYS A 153 -7.73 9.26 -8.03
C LYS A 153 -7.17 9.60 -6.66
N VAL A 154 -6.15 8.87 -6.22
CA VAL A 154 -5.47 9.10 -4.94
C VAL A 154 -4.87 10.50 -4.91
N ASN A 155 -4.21 10.93 -5.98
CA ASN A 155 -3.74 12.32 -6.12
C ASN A 155 -4.87 13.34 -5.93
N SER A 156 -6.04 13.11 -6.55
CA SER A 156 -7.19 14.02 -6.40
C SER A 156 -7.64 14.20 -4.94
N TYR A 157 -7.47 13.16 -4.10
CA TYR A 157 -7.75 13.24 -2.67
C TYR A 157 -6.72 14.11 -1.95
N PHE A 158 -5.43 13.94 -2.21
CA PHE A 158 -4.38 14.77 -1.61
C PHE A 158 -4.44 16.23 -2.09
N THR A 159 -4.85 16.47 -3.35
CA THR A 159 -5.08 17.82 -3.88
C THR A 159 -6.21 18.56 -3.16
N CYS A 160 -7.12 17.87 -2.48
CA CYS A 160 -8.13 18.53 -1.65
C CYS A 160 -7.50 19.32 -0.48
N PHE A 161 -6.31 18.90 0.00
CA PHE A 161 -5.49 19.65 0.96
C PHE A 161 -4.64 20.74 0.31
N GLY A 162 -4.64 20.86 -1.02
CA GLY A 162 -3.68 21.69 -1.74
C GLY A 162 -2.28 21.05 -1.83
N LEU A 163 -2.20 19.72 -1.77
CA LEU A 163 -0.96 18.97 -1.78
C LEU A 163 -0.87 18.04 -3.00
N ASN A 164 0.34 17.79 -3.48
CA ASN A 164 0.62 16.82 -4.54
C ASN A 164 1.29 15.60 -3.92
N PHE A 165 0.90 14.40 -4.35
CA PHE A 165 1.40 13.15 -3.78
C PHE A 165 2.26 12.35 -4.76
N PHE A 166 1.66 11.75 -5.78
CA PHE A 166 2.39 11.02 -6.83
C PHE A 166 2.76 11.94 -8.00
N SER A 167 3.97 11.75 -8.53
CA SER A 167 4.37 12.28 -9.85
C SER A 167 3.69 11.50 -10.98
N ASP A 168 3.67 12.05 -12.20
CA ASP A 168 3.13 11.37 -13.38
C ASP A 168 3.86 10.05 -13.68
N GLU A 169 5.18 10.02 -13.47
CA GLU A 169 5.98 8.79 -13.60
C GLU A 169 5.53 7.73 -12.60
N ASN A 170 5.32 8.12 -11.33
CA ASN A 170 4.85 7.19 -10.30
C ASN A 170 3.42 6.73 -10.58
N CYS A 171 2.54 7.60 -11.09
CA CYS A 171 1.20 7.23 -11.53
C CYS A 171 1.23 6.16 -12.63
N SER A 172 2.09 6.29 -13.64
CA SER A 172 2.23 5.31 -14.72
C SER A 172 2.71 3.95 -14.21
N ARG A 173 3.76 3.94 -13.38
CA ARG A 173 4.32 2.71 -12.78
C ARG A 173 3.30 2.00 -11.89
N LEU A 174 2.62 2.75 -11.02
CA LEU A 174 1.61 2.20 -10.12
C LEU A 174 0.39 1.69 -10.89
N SER A 175 -0.03 2.36 -11.96
CA SER A 175 -1.14 1.88 -12.80
C SER A 175 -0.85 0.50 -13.40
N THR A 176 0.39 0.26 -13.82
CA THR A 176 0.85 -1.06 -14.27
C THR A 176 0.72 -2.11 -13.15
N LEU A 177 1.24 -1.82 -11.95
CA LEU A 177 1.16 -2.77 -10.82
C LEU A 177 -0.27 -3.05 -10.38
N TRP A 178 -1.13 -2.02 -10.36
CA TRP A 178 -2.54 -2.17 -10.01
C TRP A 178 -3.31 -3.02 -11.03
N GLN A 179 -3.02 -2.85 -12.33
CA GLN A 179 -3.65 -3.67 -13.37
C GLN A 179 -3.17 -5.14 -13.33
N LEU A 180 -1.89 -5.37 -13.04
CA LEU A 180 -1.37 -6.72 -12.82
C LEU A 180 -2.02 -7.36 -11.59
N ARG A 181 -2.10 -6.64 -10.46
CA ARG A 181 -2.83 -7.10 -9.26
C ARG A 181 -4.29 -7.38 -9.55
N HIS A 182 -4.96 -6.52 -10.33
CA HIS A 182 -6.35 -6.72 -10.72
C HIS A 182 -6.53 -8.05 -11.44
N SER A 183 -5.69 -8.31 -12.45
CA SER A 183 -5.77 -9.53 -13.26
C SER A 183 -5.46 -10.79 -12.44
N ILE A 184 -4.49 -10.74 -11.53
CA ILE A 184 -4.20 -11.86 -10.62
C ILE A 184 -5.41 -12.21 -9.75
N VAL A 185 -6.09 -11.20 -9.20
CA VAL A 185 -7.17 -11.40 -8.23
C VAL A 185 -8.52 -11.65 -8.89
N HIS A 186 -8.81 -11.04 -10.04
CA HIS A 186 -10.16 -11.01 -10.62
C HIS A 186 -10.31 -11.81 -11.91
N THR A 187 -9.21 -12.15 -12.60
CA THR A 187 -9.24 -12.94 -13.85
C THR A 187 -8.37 -14.19 -13.75
N GLY A 188 -8.10 -14.65 -12.52
CA GLY A 188 -7.36 -15.88 -12.24
C GLY A 188 -5.92 -15.87 -12.72
N GLY A 189 -5.28 -14.69 -12.81
CA GLY A 189 -3.93 -14.56 -13.36
C GLY A 189 -3.89 -14.30 -14.85
N THR A 190 -5.02 -14.24 -15.55
CA THR A 190 -5.05 -13.98 -16.99
C THR A 190 -5.10 -12.48 -17.27
N LEU A 191 -4.08 -11.93 -17.93
CA LEU A 191 -4.15 -10.56 -18.43
C LEU A 191 -5.04 -10.55 -19.68
N THR A 192 -6.32 -10.22 -19.51
CA THR A 192 -7.27 -10.19 -20.64
C THR A 192 -6.91 -9.07 -21.62
N LEU A 193 -7.39 -9.17 -22.87
CA LEU A 193 -7.24 -8.09 -23.84
C LEU A 193 -7.84 -6.77 -23.29
N ALA A 194 -9.03 -6.83 -22.67
CA ALA A 194 -9.68 -5.65 -22.11
C ALA A 194 -8.84 -5.00 -20.99
N ASP A 195 -8.19 -5.81 -20.16
CA ASP A 195 -7.32 -5.34 -19.08
C ASP A 195 -6.00 -4.76 -19.59
N SER A 196 -5.41 -5.39 -20.61
CA SER A 196 -4.15 -4.93 -21.19
C SER A 196 -4.27 -3.55 -21.85
N GLN A 197 -5.44 -3.24 -22.42
CA GLN A 197 -5.70 -1.93 -23.04
C GLN A 197 -5.89 -0.78 -22.02
N LYS A 198 -6.09 -1.07 -20.73
CA LYS A 198 -6.23 -0.03 -19.70
C LYS A 198 -4.90 0.67 -19.38
N VAL A 199 -3.77 0.02 -19.65
CA VAL A 199 -2.43 0.56 -19.36
C VAL A 199 -1.52 0.33 -20.55
N SER A 200 -0.95 1.40 -21.10
CA SER A 200 -0.15 1.35 -22.33
C SER A 200 1.03 0.38 -22.27
N SER A 201 1.69 0.24 -21.11
CA SER A 201 2.80 -0.68 -20.88
C SER A 201 2.43 -2.17 -21.00
N LEU A 202 1.13 -2.50 -20.93
CA LEU A 202 0.61 -3.87 -20.98
C LEU A 202 -0.07 -4.19 -22.32
N SER A 203 -0.35 -3.19 -23.15
CA SER A 203 -1.16 -3.32 -24.38
C SER A 203 -0.71 -4.43 -25.34
N ALA A 204 0.60 -4.70 -25.42
CA ALA A 204 1.19 -5.69 -26.32
C ALA A 204 1.14 -7.15 -25.81
N ILE A 205 0.76 -7.38 -24.54
CA ILE A 205 0.83 -8.70 -23.89
C ILE A 205 -0.54 -9.22 -23.43
N GLY A 206 -1.62 -8.73 -24.03
CA GLY A 206 -2.97 -9.22 -23.75
C GLY A 206 -3.16 -10.71 -24.07
N GLU A 207 -4.19 -11.30 -23.49
CA GLU A 207 -4.57 -12.72 -23.64
C GLU A 207 -3.48 -13.70 -23.15
N SER A 208 -2.67 -13.28 -22.18
CA SER A 208 -1.58 -14.10 -21.62
C SER A 208 -1.80 -14.42 -20.15
N GLN A 209 -1.20 -15.53 -19.71
CA GLN A 209 -1.08 -15.83 -18.28
C GLN A 209 0.03 -14.96 -17.67
N ILE A 210 -0.26 -14.35 -16.54
CA ILE A 210 0.74 -13.61 -15.77
C ILE A 210 1.61 -14.62 -15.05
N ALA A 211 2.87 -14.69 -15.48
CA ALA A 211 3.93 -15.36 -14.77
C ALA A 211 5.09 -14.37 -14.60
N PHE A 212 5.73 -14.41 -13.43
CA PHE A 212 6.83 -13.51 -13.11
C PHE A 212 8.11 -14.30 -12.89
N GLU A 213 9.23 -13.68 -13.23
CA GLU A 213 10.56 -14.19 -12.87
C GLU A 213 10.76 -14.19 -11.35
N ASN A 214 11.63 -15.07 -10.86
CA ASN A 214 11.95 -15.20 -9.43
C ASN A 214 12.39 -13.87 -8.78
N HIS A 215 13.05 -12.99 -9.55
CA HIS A 215 13.54 -11.71 -9.06
C HIS A 215 12.46 -10.61 -8.97
N PHE A 216 11.23 -10.88 -9.43
CA PHE A 216 10.19 -9.86 -9.53
C PHE A 216 9.84 -9.19 -8.19
N ILE A 217 9.69 -9.95 -7.11
CA ILE A 217 9.38 -9.36 -5.79
C ILE A 217 10.51 -8.49 -5.26
N TYR A 218 11.76 -8.85 -5.53
CA TYR A 218 12.90 -7.98 -5.21
C TYR A 218 12.76 -6.64 -5.94
N GLU A 219 12.47 -6.67 -7.24
CA GLU A 219 12.35 -5.46 -8.05
C GLU A 219 11.15 -4.61 -7.66
N VAL A 220 10.01 -5.22 -7.36
CA VAL A 220 8.83 -4.52 -6.83
C VAL A 220 9.20 -3.83 -5.53
N SER A 221 9.82 -4.53 -4.58
CA SER A 221 10.22 -3.95 -3.30
C SER A 221 11.19 -2.79 -3.50
N ARG A 222 12.24 -2.96 -4.30
CA ARG A 222 13.21 -1.89 -4.59
C ARG A 222 12.55 -0.66 -5.24
N LYS A 223 11.68 -0.86 -6.23
CA LYS A 223 10.98 0.24 -6.91
C LYS A 223 9.97 0.94 -6.00
N LEU A 224 9.27 0.20 -5.14
CA LEU A 224 8.36 0.78 -4.14
C LEU A 224 9.09 1.63 -3.11
N HIS A 225 10.31 1.28 -2.71
CA HIS A 225 11.12 2.15 -1.82
C HIS A 225 11.31 3.54 -2.42
N LYS A 226 11.65 3.61 -3.72
CA LYS A 226 11.79 4.87 -4.44
C LYS A 226 10.46 5.63 -4.49
N ILE A 227 9.37 4.96 -4.89
CA ILE A 227 8.04 5.58 -5.00
C ILE A 227 7.56 6.12 -3.64
N VAL A 228 7.64 5.32 -2.58
CA VAL A 228 7.20 5.71 -1.23
C VAL A 228 8.04 6.88 -0.70
N LYS A 229 9.36 6.83 -0.85
CA LYS A 229 10.25 7.92 -0.42
C LYS A 229 9.92 9.23 -1.14
N GLU A 230 9.89 9.20 -2.47
CA GLU A 230 9.64 10.41 -3.27
C GLU A 230 8.27 11.01 -2.99
N SER A 231 7.23 10.17 -2.91
CA SER A 231 5.86 10.64 -2.73
C SER A 231 5.65 11.18 -1.30
N THR A 232 6.21 10.50 -0.29
CA THR A 232 6.11 10.94 1.12
C THR A 232 6.89 12.23 1.35
N ASN A 233 8.12 12.33 0.84
CA ASN A 233 8.94 13.54 1.00
C ASN A 233 8.36 14.74 0.24
N SER A 234 7.80 14.53 -0.96
CA SER A 234 7.14 15.60 -1.72
C SER A 234 5.91 16.10 -0.98
N LEU A 235 5.14 15.18 -0.39
CA LEU A 235 3.97 15.50 0.42
C LEU A 235 4.36 16.25 1.70
N GLU A 236 5.42 15.81 2.40
CA GLU A 236 5.97 16.48 3.58
C GLU A 236 6.40 17.90 3.27
N ALA A 237 7.16 18.10 2.18
CA ALA A 237 7.62 19.41 1.76
C ALA A 237 6.42 20.35 1.48
N GLY A 238 5.41 19.84 0.77
CA GLY A 238 4.15 20.55 0.54
C GLY A 238 3.44 20.91 1.84
N PHE A 239 3.30 19.96 2.77
CA PHE A 239 2.65 20.15 4.06
C PHE A 239 3.38 21.22 4.90
N ARG A 240 4.70 21.10 5.04
CA ARG A 240 5.54 22.04 5.81
C ARG A 240 5.50 23.45 5.23
N SER A 241 5.46 23.60 3.90
CA SER A 241 5.38 24.91 3.24
C SER A 241 4.09 25.67 3.59
N GLN A 242 3.03 24.94 3.97
CA GLN A 242 1.72 25.48 4.30
C GLN A 242 1.46 25.52 5.81
N MET A 243 2.44 25.16 6.64
CA MET A 243 2.28 25.04 8.08
C MET A 243 2.16 26.41 8.77
N VAL A 244 1.42 26.46 9.88
CA VAL A 244 1.41 27.62 10.79
C VAL A 244 2.76 27.77 11.51
N ALA A 245 3.12 29.00 11.90
CA ALA A 245 4.46 29.28 12.44
C ALA A 245 4.67 28.72 13.87
N ASN A 246 3.62 28.61 14.67
CA ASN A 246 3.71 28.31 16.11
C ASN A 246 3.16 26.91 16.44
N VAL A 247 3.62 25.88 15.72
CA VAL A 247 3.28 24.49 16.05
C VAL A 247 4.11 24.04 17.25
N ASN A 248 3.46 23.47 18.26
CA ASN A 248 4.16 22.98 19.45
C ASN A 248 5.00 21.72 19.15
N ASP A 249 6.00 21.45 19.98
CA ASP A 249 6.95 20.35 19.78
C ASP A 249 6.28 18.97 19.70
N ALA A 250 5.18 18.75 20.43
CA ALA A 250 4.47 17.48 20.40
C ALA A 250 3.81 17.23 19.04
N ALA A 251 3.23 18.26 18.43
CA ALA A 251 2.66 18.21 17.10
C ALA A 251 3.74 18.12 16.01
N LEU A 252 4.87 18.83 16.17
CA LEU A 252 6.02 18.70 15.27
C LEU A 252 6.55 17.27 15.23
N ARG A 253 6.70 16.61 16.39
CA ARG A 253 7.11 15.19 16.45
C ARG A 253 6.10 14.27 15.75
N LYS A 254 4.79 14.54 15.86
CA LYS A 254 3.77 13.76 15.14
C LYS A 254 3.87 13.94 13.63
N ILE A 255 4.10 15.17 13.16
CA ILE A 255 4.31 15.49 11.74
C ILE A 255 5.56 14.77 11.23
N GLU A 256 6.69 14.89 11.93
CA GLU A 256 7.94 14.19 11.60
C GLU A 256 7.75 12.68 11.52
N ARG A 257 7.04 12.11 12.49
CA ARG A 257 6.79 10.67 12.53
C ARG A 257 5.89 10.19 11.39
N LEU A 258 4.85 10.95 11.06
CA LEU A 258 3.94 10.65 9.94
C LEU A 258 4.69 10.58 8.61
N PHE A 259 5.59 11.52 8.37
CA PHE A 259 6.34 11.63 7.12
C PHE A 259 7.68 10.87 7.12
N GLU A 260 8.04 10.22 8.22
CA GLU A 260 9.27 9.45 8.31
C GLU A 260 9.30 8.31 7.29
N VAL A 261 10.42 8.19 6.56
CA VAL A 261 10.67 7.10 5.62
C VAL A 261 11.86 6.27 6.09
N GLY A 262 11.59 5.22 6.85
CA GLY A 262 12.55 4.24 7.32
C GLY A 262 12.50 2.93 6.53
N SER A 263 13.64 2.23 6.42
CA SER A 263 13.70 0.86 5.90
C SER A 263 14.93 0.13 6.45
N SER A 264 14.79 -1.18 6.67
CA SER A 264 15.92 -2.07 6.97
C SER A 264 16.88 -2.24 5.78
N HIS A 265 16.46 -1.85 4.57
CA HIS A 265 17.29 -1.79 3.36
C HIS A 265 17.54 -0.33 2.95
N SER A 266 18.22 0.43 3.80
CA SER A 266 18.47 1.87 3.60
C SER A 266 19.19 2.23 2.30
N ALA A 267 19.94 1.29 1.70
CA ALA A 267 20.57 1.49 0.39
C ALA A 267 19.55 1.74 -0.74
N TRP A 268 18.33 1.19 -0.65
CA TRP A 268 17.26 1.43 -1.63
C TRP A 268 16.55 2.77 -1.41
N LEU A 269 16.82 3.43 -0.28
CA LEU A 269 16.38 4.80 -0.01
C LEU A 269 17.41 5.84 -0.44
N ARG A 270 18.54 5.47 -1.06
CA ARG A 270 19.54 6.44 -1.51
C ARG A 270 19.14 7.03 -2.86
#